data_AF-A0A9P5RA82-F1
#
_entry.id   AF-A0A9P5RA82-F1
#
_cell.length_a   1.000
_cell.length_b   1.000
_cell.length_c   1.000
_cell.angle_alpha   90.00
_cell.angle_beta   90.00
_cell.angle_gamma   90.00
#
_symmetry.space_group_name_H-M   'P 1'
#
loop_
_entity.id
_entity.type
_entity.pdbx_description
1 polymer ?
#
loop_
_entity_poly.entity_id
_entity_poly.type
_entity_poly.pdbx_seq_one_letter_code
_entity_poly.pdbx_strand_id
1 'polypeptide(L)'
;MDEIIQDVAKCRLLKDIRLCEGDSEAASDLVSTVFEGLISCTLSISVIASASVLGLVSHLTTLTSVIIVGNDDNKTADAAAAVVRDTSTMFQDTSIIKWLHMIPRICPKLQLLSFEPIVCDIDAIEARQWACTDLRELRLRFKDLDTAPLVYRCVKQLCDWRQAGAAAFTQPMETDSVAIRVSRHLIKFKHLRIIWIGASEDHYLPPSKI
;
A
#
# COMPACT_ATOMS: atom_id res chain seq x y z
N MET A 1 -18.07 -1.33 25.15
CA MET A 1 -16.91 -0.94 24.32
C MET A 1 -16.00 -0.01 25.12
N ASP A 2 -16.59 0.94 25.85
CA ASP A 2 -15.90 1.92 26.71
C ASP A 2 -14.90 1.31 27.72
N GLU A 3 -15.21 0.17 28.36
CA GLU A 3 -14.27 -0.48 29.29
C GLU A 3 -12.99 -0.98 28.60
N ILE A 4 -13.10 -1.52 27.38
CA ILE A 4 -11.93 -1.99 26.60
C ILE A 4 -11.07 -0.79 26.19
N ILE A 5 -11.69 0.31 25.75
CA ILE A 5 -10.97 1.54 25.39
C ILE A 5 -10.20 2.08 26.61
N GLN A 6 -10.80 2.02 27.80
CA GLN A 6 -10.18 2.52 29.02
C GLN A 6 -8.96 1.70 29.46
N ASP A 7 -8.97 0.38 29.24
CA ASP A 7 -7.81 -0.46 29.49
C ASP A 7 -6.74 -0.31 28.40
N VAL A 8 -7.13 -0.16 27.13
CA VAL A 8 -6.19 0.10 26.03
C VAL A 8 -5.57 1.50 26.13
N ALA A 9 -6.25 2.46 26.77
CA ALA A 9 -5.70 3.79 27.06
C ALA A 9 -4.45 3.76 27.96
N LYS A 10 -4.19 2.64 28.65
CA LYS A 10 -2.95 2.42 29.42
C LYS A 10 -1.77 2.02 28.52
N CYS A 11 -2.04 1.68 27.27
CA CYS A 11 -1.07 1.19 26.28
C CYS A 11 -0.67 2.26 25.25
N ARG A 12 -0.64 3.55 25.63
CA ARG A 12 -0.33 4.66 24.69
C ARG A 12 1.01 4.55 23.99
N LEU A 13 1.98 3.89 24.63
CA LEU A 13 3.34 3.71 24.11
C LEU A 13 3.47 2.53 23.14
N LEU A 14 2.37 1.84 22.82
CA LEU A 14 2.38 0.77 21.84
C LEU A 14 2.63 1.36 20.44
N LYS A 15 3.69 0.86 19.79
CA LYS A 15 4.18 1.39 18.50
C LYS A 15 3.69 0.59 17.30
N ASP A 16 3.30 -0.65 17.53
CA ASP A 16 2.90 -1.61 16.51
C ASP A 16 1.52 -2.15 16.85
N ILE A 17 0.57 -1.95 15.95
CA ILE A 17 -0.82 -2.39 16.15
C ILE A 17 -1.30 -3.26 15.01
N ARG A 18 -2.16 -4.22 15.33
CA ARG A 18 -2.81 -5.10 14.37
C ARG A 18 -4.30 -5.21 14.71
N LEU A 19 -5.15 -4.67 13.84
CA LEU A 19 -6.61 -4.67 13.99
C LEU A 19 -7.21 -5.42 12.78
N CYS A 20 -7.34 -6.73 12.89
CA CYS A 20 -7.86 -7.58 11.81
C CYS A 20 -9.39 -7.78 11.87
N GLU A 21 -9.97 -7.61 13.05
CA GLU A 21 -11.39 -7.84 13.30
C GLU A 21 -11.91 -6.73 14.23
N GLY A 22 -13.23 -6.52 14.21
CA GLY A 22 -13.91 -5.59 15.12
C GLY A 22 -14.69 -4.50 14.41
N ASP A 23 -15.14 -3.55 15.21
CA ASP A 23 -15.92 -2.41 14.75
C ASP A 23 -15.02 -1.29 14.18
N SER A 24 -15.43 -0.70 13.05
CA SER A 24 -14.63 0.30 12.35
C SER A 24 -14.53 1.64 13.10
N GLU A 25 -15.54 2.00 13.90
CA GLU A 25 -15.50 3.21 14.74
C GLU A 25 -14.53 3.00 15.89
N ALA A 26 -14.61 1.84 16.56
CA ALA A 26 -13.68 1.47 17.62
C ALA A 26 -12.22 1.49 17.15
N ALA A 27 -11.94 0.92 15.97
CA ALA A 27 -10.60 0.94 15.39
C ALA A 27 -10.14 2.36 15.05
N SER A 28 -11.04 3.20 14.54
CA SER A 28 -10.75 4.60 14.25
C SER A 28 -10.40 5.40 15.50
N ASP A 29 -11.16 5.21 16.59
CA ASP A 29 -10.93 5.87 17.88
C ASP A 29 -9.60 5.43 18.48
N LEU A 30 -9.29 4.14 18.44
CA LEU A 30 -8.02 3.61 18.93
C LEU A 30 -6.81 4.23 18.20
N VAL A 31 -6.84 4.23 16.87
CA VAL A 31 -5.73 4.75 16.05
C VAL A 31 -5.57 6.26 16.23
N SER A 32 -6.67 7.00 16.34
CA SER A 32 -6.65 8.46 16.39
C SER A 32 -6.40 9.05 17.78
N THR A 33 -6.85 8.39 18.85
CA THR A 33 -6.86 8.99 20.20
C THR A 33 -5.96 8.30 21.22
N VAL A 34 -5.65 7.01 21.05
CA VAL A 34 -5.02 6.22 22.13
C VAL A 34 -3.51 6.13 22.01
N PHE A 35 -3.00 5.87 20.81
CA PHE A 35 -1.57 5.62 20.62
C PHE A 35 -0.80 6.92 20.42
N GLU A 36 0.41 7.00 20.98
CA GLU A 36 1.33 8.13 20.81
C GLU A 36 2.57 7.67 20.02
N GLY A 37 2.78 8.27 18.85
CA GLY A 37 3.95 7.99 18.03
C GLY A 37 3.93 6.60 17.38
N LEU A 38 2.77 6.21 16.83
CA LEU A 38 2.58 4.94 16.15
C LEU A 38 3.59 4.77 15.00
N ILE A 39 4.22 3.59 14.92
CA ILE A 39 5.29 3.27 13.95
C ILE A 39 4.80 2.31 12.87
N SER A 40 4.02 1.30 13.25
CA SER A 40 3.48 0.28 12.35
C SER A 40 2.01 0.04 12.62
N CYS A 41 1.23 -0.09 11.55
CA CYS A 41 -0.18 -0.42 11.65
C CYS A 41 -0.58 -1.45 10.60
N THR A 42 -1.23 -2.53 11.06
CA THR A 42 -1.88 -3.51 10.20
C THR A 42 -3.38 -3.46 10.43
N LEU A 43 -4.17 -3.14 9.40
CA LEU A 43 -5.64 -3.09 9.47
C LEU A 43 -6.25 -4.09 8.49
N SER A 44 -7.37 -4.70 8.84
CA SER A 44 -8.21 -5.37 7.86
C SER A 44 -9.02 -4.36 7.05
N ILE A 45 -9.24 -4.68 5.78
CA ILE A 45 -10.14 -3.92 4.89
C ILE A 45 -11.58 -3.88 5.41
N SER A 46 -12.03 -4.86 6.22
CA SER A 46 -13.36 -4.82 6.86
C SER A 46 -13.47 -3.82 7.99
N VAL A 47 -12.35 -3.44 8.60
CA VAL A 47 -12.29 -2.60 9.80
C VAL A 47 -11.93 -1.15 9.46
N ILE A 48 -11.40 -0.92 8.25
CA ILE A 48 -10.94 0.42 7.87
C ILE A 48 -12.11 1.35 7.53
N ALA A 49 -12.13 2.49 8.21
CA ALA A 49 -12.98 3.63 7.86
C ALA A 49 -12.11 4.83 7.45
N SER A 50 -12.74 5.85 6.87
CA SER A 50 -12.08 7.12 6.54
C SER A 50 -11.45 7.75 7.80
N ALA A 51 -12.12 7.62 8.96
CA ALA A 51 -11.62 8.09 10.24
C ALA A 51 -10.35 7.34 10.70
N SER A 52 -10.24 6.04 10.43
CA SER A 52 -9.03 5.27 10.74
C SER A 52 -7.83 5.77 9.92
N VAL A 53 -8.05 6.08 8.64
CA VAL A 53 -7.00 6.65 7.78
C VAL A 53 -6.56 8.03 8.28
N LEU A 54 -7.51 8.88 8.68
CA LEU A 54 -7.19 10.18 9.30
C LEU A 54 -6.40 10.01 10.61
N GLY A 55 -6.76 9.00 11.42
CA GLY A 55 -6.01 8.63 12.61
C GLY A 55 -4.57 8.22 12.28
N LEU A 56 -4.34 7.44 11.22
CA LEU A 56 -2.97 7.11 10.79
C LEU A 56 -2.18 8.34 10.37
N VAL A 57 -2.84 9.29 9.70
CA VAL A 57 -2.22 10.55 9.26
C VAL A 57 -1.82 11.44 10.44
N SER A 58 -2.46 11.33 11.62
CA SER A 58 -2.01 12.08 12.81
C SER A 58 -0.62 11.63 13.30
N HIS A 59 -0.18 10.41 12.93
CA HIS A 59 1.14 9.85 13.21
C HIS A 59 2.16 10.06 12.08
N LEU A 60 1.97 11.06 11.22
CA LEU A 60 2.78 11.29 10.01
C LEU A 60 4.31 11.35 10.22
N THR A 61 4.76 11.74 11.42
CA THR A 61 6.19 11.88 11.72
C THR A 61 6.85 10.60 12.25
N THR A 62 6.05 9.61 12.66
CA THR A 62 6.52 8.35 13.27
C THR A 62 6.16 7.13 12.44
N LEU A 63 5.09 7.19 11.66
CA LEU A 63 4.57 6.06 10.89
C LEU A 63 5.55 5.65 9.78
N THR A 64 6.04 4.43 9.87
CA THR A 64 6.97 3.81 8.91
C THR A 64 6.36 2.64 8.16
N SER A 65 5.29 2.03 8.66
CA SER A 65 4.69 0.84 8.07
C SER A 65 3.17 0.90 8.13
N VAL A 66 2.52 0.69 6.99
CA VAL A 66 1.07 0.53 6.90
C VAL A 66 0.76 -0.69 6.04
N ILE A 67 0.01 -1.62 6.61
CA ILE A 67 -0.41 -2.87 5.96
C ILE A 67 -1.93 -2.95 6.03
N ILE A 68 -2.58 -3.07 4.88
CA ILE A 68 -4.01 -3.36 4.76
C ILE A 68 -4.16 -4.78 4.24
N VAL A 69 -4.77 -5.65 5.05
CA VAL A 69 -5.01 -7.06 4.73
C VAL A 69 -6.46 -7.26 4.28
N GLY A 70 -6.70 -8.24 3.43
CA GLY A 70 -8.06 -8.68 3.11
C GLY A 70 -8.71 -9.41 4.29
N ASN A 71 -10.02 -9.66 4.22
CA ASN A 71 -10.70 -10.49 5.20
C ASN A 71 -10.14 -11.91 5.13
N ASP A 72 -9.68 -12.43 6.27
CA ASP A 72 -9.08 -13.76 6.41
C ASP A 72 -10.12 -14.90 6.36
N ASP A 73 -11.41 -14.59 6.14
CA ASP A 73 -12.57 -15.48 6.31
C ASP A 73 -12.59 -16.74 5.41
N ASN A 74 -11.64 -16.90 4.48
CA ASN A 74 -11.59 -18.05 3.57
C ASN A 74 -10.17 -18.63 3.35
N LYS A 75 -9.35 -18.72 4.40
CA LYS A 75 -8.15 -19.58 4.38
C LYS A 75 -8.51 -21.05 4.57
N THR A 76 -9.27 -21.63 3.63
CA THR A 76 -9.03 -23.03 3.25
C THR A 76 -8.08 -23.00 2.07
N ALA A 77 -6.93 -23.66 2.23
CA ALA A 77 -5.75 -23.55 1.35
C ALA A 77 -5.99 -23.94 -0.13
N ASP A 78 -7.17 -24.48 -0.47
CA ASP A 78 -7.52 -24.96 -1.80
C ASP A 78 -8.31 -23.96 -2.67
N ALA A 79 -8.74 -22.81 -2.15
CA ALA A 79 -9.58 -21.85 -2.89
C ALA A 79 -8.81 -20.67 -3.54
N ALA A 80 -7.50 -20.58 -3.35
CA ALA A 80 -6.67 -19.43 -3.79
C ALA A 80 -6.65 -19.23 -5.32
N ALA A 81 -6.98 -20.26 -6.11
CA ALA A 81 -7.00 -20.17 -7.57
C ALA A 81 -8.37 -19.76 -8.16
N ALA A 82 -9.48 -19.88 -7.42
CA ALA A 82 -10.83 -19.70 -7.95
C ALA A 82 -11.48 -18.35 -7.60
N VAL A 83 -11.02 -17.66 -6.55
CA VAL A 83 -11.68 -16.45 -6.02
C VAL A 83 -11.17 -15.13 -6.65
N VAL A 84 -10.17 -15.19 -7.53
CA VAL A 84 -9.56 -14.00 -8.17
C VAL A 84 -10.52 -13.28 -9.13
N ARG A 85 -11.64 -13.90 -9.54
CA ARG A 85 -12.54 -13.30 -10.56
C ARG A 85 -13.76 -12.53 -10.04
N ASP A 86 -14.25 -12.79 -8.82
CA ASP A 86 -15.53 -12.18 -8.36
C ASP A 86 -15.38 -11.18 -7.20
N THR A 87 -14.21 -11.05 -6.58
CA THR A 87 -14.01 -10.05 -5.50
C THR A 87 -13.72 -8.63 -6.00
N SER A 88 -13.47 -8.45 -7.31
CA SER A 88 -13.21 -7.14 -7.91
C SER A 88 -14.44 -6.20 -7.93
N THR A 89 -15.65 -6.71 -7.73
CA THR A 89 -16.89 -5.92 -7.78
C THR A 89 -17.36 -5.45 -6.41
N MET A 90 -16.92 -6.08 -5.32
CA MET A 90 -17.55 -5.88 -4.01
C MET A 90 -16.93 -4.74 -3.18
N PHE A 91 -15.71 -4.30 -3.46
CA PHE A 91 -15.04 -3.22 -2.73
C PHE A 91 -14.62 -2.08 -3.66
N GLN A 92 -15.59 -1.47 -4.34
CA GLN A 92 -15.42 -0.19 -5.05
C GLN A 92 -15.86 0.99 -4.20
N ASP A 93 -15.69 0.95 -2.87
CA ASP A 93 -15.86 2.18 -2.11
C ASP A 93 -14.71 3.15 -2.44
N THR A 94 -14.94 3.93 -3.49
CA THR A 94 -14.02 4.92 -4.00
C THR A 94 -13.65 5.96 -2.94
N SER A 95 -14.43 6.09 -1.87
CA SER A 95 -14.15 7.03 -0.78
C SER A 95 -12.91 6.59 0.03
N ILE A 96 -12.87 5.34 0.50
CA ILE A 96 -11.76 4.82 1.31
C ILE A 96 -10.45 4.82 0.50
N ILE A 97 -10.51 4.42 -0.78
CA ILE A 97 -9.34 4.42 -1.67
C ILE A 97 -8.76 5.84 -1.80
N LYS A 98 -9.61 6.87 -1.93
CA LYS A 98 -9.15 8.28 -1.97
C LYS A 98 -8.41 8.67 -0.70
N TRP A 99 -8.89 8.23 0.47
CA TRP A 99 -8.23 8.48 1.76
C TRP A 99 -6.91 7.73 1.86
N LEU A 100 -6.84 6.46 1.45
CA LEU A 100 -5.62 5.66 1.51
C LEU A 100 -4.47 6.26 0.68
N HIS A 101 -4.77 6.89 -0.45
CA HIS A 101 -3.76 7.64 -1.22
C HIS A 101 -3.17 8.85 -0.46
N MET A 102 -3.77 9.29 0.63
CA MET A 102 -3.20 10.36 1.47
C MET A 102 -2.03 9.87 2.32
N ILE A 103 -1.99 8.60 2.71
CA ILE A 103 -0.92 8.03 3.55
C ILE A 103 0.46 8.23 2.90
N PRO A 104 0.75 7.71 1.68
CA PRO A 104 2.05 7.92 1.04
C PRO A 104 2.31 9.37 0.63
N ARG A 105 1.28 10.22 0.59
CA ARG A 105 1.43 11.66 0.31
C ARG A 105 1.88 12.44 1.55
N ILE A 106 1.45 12.06 2.75
CA ILE A 106 1.65 12.86 3.97
C ILE A 106 2.69 12.24 4.90
N CYS A 107 2.98 10.94 4.81
CA CYS A 107 3.93 10.24 5.67
C CYS A 107 5.30 10.10 4.98
N PRO A 108 6.24 11.05 5.13
CA PRO A 108 7.52 11.04 4.42
C PRO A 108 8.43 9.88 4.84
N LYS A 109 8.31 9.41 6.09
CA LYS A 109 9.12 8.33 6.66
C LYS A 109 8.57 6.92 6.39
N LEU A 110 7.51 6.81 5.58
CA LEU A 110 6.90 5.54 5.25
C LEU A 110 7.90 4.67 4.47
N GLN A 111 8.25 3.52 5.05
CA GLN A 111 9.19 2.54 4.51
C GLN A 111 8.47 1.32 3.92
N LEU A 112 7.33 0.93 4.49
CA LEU A 112 6.52 -0.19 4.02
C LEU A 112 5.08 0.29 3.79
N LEU A 113 4.58 0.06 2.58
CA LEU A 113 3.19 0.29 2.24
C LEU A 113 2.63 -0.94 1.53
N SER A 114 1.65 -1.59 2.16
CA SER A 114 0.98 -2.76 1.61
C SER A 114 -0.53 -2.55 1.58
N PHE A 115 -1.12 -2.49 0.39
CA PHE A 115 -2.57 -2.49 0.14
C PHE A 115 -2.94 -3.67 -0.77
N GLU A 116 -2.56 -4.89 -0.38
CA GLU A 116 -2.79 -6.12 -1.15
C GLU A 116 -4.23 -6.31 -1.66
N PRO A 117 -5.30 -6.08 -0.88
CA PRO A 117 -6.66 -6.31 -1.36
C PRO A 117 -7.17 -5.20 -2.30
N ILE A 118 -6.43 -4.11 -2.49
CA ILE A 118 -6.92 -2.91 -3.15
C ILE A 118 -6.31 -2.77 -4.55
N VAL A 119 -7.17 -2.61 -5.55
CA VAL A 119 -6.78 -2.28 -6.92
C VAL A 119 -6.70 -0.76 -7.06
N CYS A 120 -5.50 -0.25 -7.29
CA CYS A 120 -5.22 1.17 -7.47
C CYS A 120 -5.26 1.57 -8.94
N ASP A 121 -5.73 2.79 -9.20
CA ASP A 121 -5.62 3.43 -10.51
C ASP A 121 -4.33 4.27 -10.57
N ILE A 122 -3.52 4.05 -11.60
CA ILE A 122 -2.28 4.81 -11.80
C ILE A 122 -2.56 6.30 -12.05
N ASP A 123 -3.68 6.64 -12.71
CA ASP A 123 -4.10 8.04 -12.91
C ASP A 123 -4.32 8.74 -11.57
N ALA A 124 -4.99 8.06 -10.64
CA ALA A 124 -5.26 8.58 -9.30
C ALA A 124 -3.98 8.75 -8.48
N ILE A 125 -3.04 7.82 -8.60
CA ILE A 125 -1.74 7.88 -7.92
C ILE A 125 -0.89 9.04 -8.44
N GLU A 126 -0.78 9.19 -9.77
CA GLU A 126 0.00 10.26 -10.38
C GLU A 126 -0.54 11.65 -10.04
N ALA A 127 -1.87 11.81 -9.99
CA ALA A 127 -2.52 13.06 -9.60
C ALA A 127 -2.23 13.49 -8.15
N ARG A 128 -1.90 12.55 -7.26
CA ARG A 128 -1.76 12.80 -5.81
C ARG A 128 -0.33 13.07 -5.34
N GLN A 129 0.67 12.85 -6.18
CA GLN A 129 2.09 13.14 -5.90
C GLN A 129 2.57 12.57 -4.54
N TRP A 130 2.82 11.26 -4.49
CA TRP A 130 3.33 10.61 -3.28
C TRP A 130 4.68 11.21 -2.85
N ALA A 131 4.85 11.40 -1.53
CA ALA A 131 6.00 12.09 -0.93
C ALA A 131 6.87 11.18 -0.04
N CYS A 132 6.52 9.89 0.10
CA CYS A 132 7.30 8.90 0.86
C CYS A 132 8.63 8.56 0.15
N THR A 133 9.66 9.37 0.39
CA THR A 133 10.99 9.17 -0.23
C THR A 133 11.72 7.94 0.28
N ASP A 134 11.42 7.52 1.51
CA ASP A 134 12.07 6.41 2.21
C ASP A 134 11.39 5.06 1.98
N LEU A 135 10.44 4.97 1.03
CA LEU A 135 9.72 3.75 0.74
C LEU A 135 10.68 2.65 0.26
N ARG A 136 10.69 1.52 0.96
CA ARG A 136 11.55 0.33 0.74
C ARG A 136 10.76 -0.87 0.23
N GLU A 137 9.51 -1.00 0.65
CA GLU A 137 8.64 -2.09 0.26
C GLU A 137 7.27 -1.53 -0.14
N LEU A 138 6.80 -1.97 -1.31
CA LEU A 138 5.51 -1.59 -1.85
C LEU A 138 4.74 -2.80 -2.33
N ARG A 139 3.56 -3.04 -1.76
CA ARG A 139 2.64 -4.08 -2.20
C ARG A 139 1.31 -3.46 -2.59
N LEU A 140 1.00 -3.43 -3.89
CA LEU A 140 -0.23 -2.87 -4.44
C LEU A 140 -0.74 -3.75 -5.57
N ARG A 141 -2.00 -3.59 -5.96
CA ARG A 141 -2.47 -4.05 -7.27
C ARG A 141 -2.75 -2.81 -8.12
N PHE A 142 -2.49 -2.89 -9.42
CA PHE A 142 -2.83 -1.80 -10.35
C PHE A 142 -3.92 -2.28 -11.31
N LYS A 143 -4.88 -1.40 -11.58
CA LYS A 143 -5.90 -1.62 -12.60
C LYS A 143 -5.21 -1.83 -13.96
N ASP A 144 -5.69 -2.79 -14.73
CA ASP A 144 -5.15 -3.15 -16.06
C ASP A 144 -3.68 -3.65 -16.03
N LEU A 145 -3.18 -4.06 -14.86
CA LEU A 145 -1.85 -4.67 -14.67
C LEU A 145 -1.95 -5.94 -13.80
N ASP A 146 -2.84 -6.85 -14.15
CA ASP A 146 -3.15 -8.05 -13.37
C ASP A 146 -2.66 -9.36 -14.01
N THR A 147 -2.21 -9.32 -15.26
CA THR A 147 -1.68 -10.49 -15.95
C THR A 147 -0.17 -10.66 -15.70
N ALA A 148 0.27 -11.90 -15.46
CA ALA A 148 1.68 -12.22 -15.24
C ALA A 148 2.64 -11.66 -16.33
N PRO A 149 2.30 -11.69 -17.63
CA PRO A 149 3.17 -11.10 -18.67
C PRO A 149 3.32 -9.57 -18.54
N LEU A 150 2.26 -8.85 -18.16
CA LEU A 150 2.31 -7.41 -17.98
C LEU A 150 3.09 -7.03 -16.72
N VAL A 151 2.87 -7.75 -15.62
CA VAL A 151 3.65 -7.59 -14.37
C VAL A 151 5.13 -7.84 -14.63
N TYR A 152 5.47 -8.95 -15.29
CA TYR A 152 6.86 -9.26 -15.62
C TYR A 152 7.50 -8.18 -16.51
N ARG A 153 6.77 -7.68 -17.51
CA ARG A 153 7.24 -6.57 -18.37
C ARG A 153 7.52 -5.31 -17.54
N CYS A 154 6.61 -4.94 -16.64
CA CYS A 154 6.77 -3.80 -15.75
C CYS A 154 8.01 -3.95 -14.85
N VAL A 155 8.17 -5.11 -14.19
CA VAL A 155 9.30 -5.39 -13.30
C VAL A 155 10.63 -5.37 -14.06
N LYS A 156 10.69 -6.04 -15.21
CA LYS A 156 11.88 -6.08 -16.07
C LYS A 156 12.30 -4.66 -16.48
N GLN A 157 11.34 -3.86 -16.97
CA GLN A 157 11.58 -2.49 -17.38
C GLN A 157 12.09 -1.61 -16.22
N LEU A 158 11.50 -1.75 -15.03
CA LEU A 158 11.95 -1.06 -13.83
C LEU A 158 13.39 -1.44 -13.45
N CYS A 159 13.74 -2.73 -13.53
CA CYS A 159 15.10 -3.22 -13.31
C CYS A 159 16.09 -2.64 -14.32
N ASP A 160 15.77 -2.69 -15.61
CA ASP A 160 16.61 -2.16 -16.69
C ASP A 160 16.87 -0.66 -16.49
N TRP A 161 15.82 0.12 -16.15
CA TRP A 161 15.94 1.54 -15.88
C TRP A 161 16.82 1.87 -14.67
N ARG A 162 16.69 1.10 -13.58
CA ARG A 162 17.55 1.27 -12.39
C ARG A 162 19.01 0.98 -12.67
N GLN A 163 19.28 0.01 -13.54
CA GLN A 163 20.64 -0.36 -13.93
C GLN A 163 21.27 0.63 -14.91
N ALA A 164 20.47 1.21 -15.80
CA ALA A 164 20.87 2.22 -16.78
C ALA A 164 21.05 3.62 -16.17
N GLY A 165 20.40 3.91 -15.04
CA GLY A 165 20.48 5.21 -14.38
C GLY A 165 19.89 6.33 -15.25
N ALA A 166 20.58 7.47 -15.35
CA ALA A 166 20.10 8.63 -16.13
C ALA A 166 19.87 8.32 -17.63
N ALA A 167 20.55 7.33 -18.19
CA ALA A 167 20.39 6.92 -19.60
C ALA A 167 19.04 6.22 -19.89
N ALA A 168 18.30 5.81 -18.87
CA ALA A 168 16.99 5.18 -19.03
C ALA A 168 15.94 6.10 -19.67
N PHE A 169 16.07 7.41 -19.47
CA PHE A 169 15.06 8.40 -19.88
C PHE A 169 15.31 9.00 -21.27
N THR A 170 16.40 8.63 -21.94
CA THR A 170 16.74 9.17 -23.28
C THR A 170 16.16 8.33 -24.42
N GLN A 171 15.59 7.17 -24.14
CA GLN A 171 14.96 6.34 -25.17
C GLN A 171 13.57 6.86 -25.50
N PRO A 172 13.20 6.98 -26.80
CA PRO A 172 11.83 7.28 -27.20
C PRO A 172 10.93 6.16 -26.66
N MET A 173 10.09 6.51 -25.68
CA MET A 173 9.21 5.52 -25.07
C MET A 173 8.13 5.12 -26.07
N GLU A 174 8.01 3.82 -26.32
CA GLU A 174 6.82 3.23 -26.94
C GLU A 174 5.55 3.62 -26.16
N THR A 175 4.43 3.53 -26.86
CA THR A 175 3.03 3.72 -26.43
C THR A 175 2.81 3.70 -24.92
N ASP A 176 2.16 4.74 -24.39
CA ASP A 176 1.90 5.02 -22.98
C ASP A 176 1.01 3.95 -22.31
N SER A 177 1.56 2.75 -22.10
CA SER A 177 0.90 1.63 -21.46
C SER A 177 0.94 1.75 -19.94
N VAL A 178 -0.03 1.14 -19.25
CA VAL A 178 -0.09 1.13 -17.78
C VAL A 178 1.20 0.60 -17.15
N ALA A 179 1.81 -0.46 -17.72
CA ALA A 179 3.08 -1.00 -17.23
C ALA A 179 4.22 0.03 -17.27
N ILE A 180 4.31 0.83 -18.34
CA ILE A 180 5.32 1.89 -18.48
C ILE A 180 5.05 3.00 -17.47
N ARG A 181 3.79 3.42 -17.30
CA ARG A 181 3.39 4.46 -16.35
C ARG A 181 3.66 4.05 -14.90
N VAL A 182 3.29 2.83 -14.52
CA VAL A 182 3.61 2.26 -13.20
C VAL A 182 5.12 2.22 -12.99
N SER A 183 5.89 1.70 -13.95
CA SER A 183 7.36 1.70 -13.87
C SER A 183 7.93 3.12 -13.67
N ARG A 184 7.38 4.12 -14.39
CA ARG A 184 7.81 5.53 -14.33
C ARG A 184 7.42 6.18 -13.00
N HIS A 185 6.33 5.75 -12.40
CA HIS A 185 5.98 6.16 -11.05
C HIS A 185 6.94 5.54 -10.04
N LEU A 186 7.18 4.22 -10.11
CA LEU A 186 7.97 3.49 -9.13
C LEU A 186 9.47 3.82 -9.15
N ILE A 187 10.04 4.21 -10.30
CA ILE A 187 11.45 4.61 -10.40
C ILE A 187 11.78 5.85 -9.54
N LYS A 188 10.77 6.64 -9.16
CA LYS A 188 10.94 7.84 -8.30
C LYS A 188 11.33 7.47 -6.86
N PHE A 189 11.00 6.27 -6.40
CA PHE A 189 11.34 5.79 -5.06
C PHE A 189 12.74 5.17 -5.05
N LYS A 190 13.76 6.00 -4.75
CA LYS A 190 15.18 5.59 -4.79
C LYS A 190 15.51 4.41 -3.86
N HIS A 191 14.79 4.32 -2.74
CA HIS A 191 15.02 3.30 -1.71
C HIS A 191 14.17 2.04 -1.85
N LEU A 192 13.24 2.00 -2.82
CA LEU A 192 12.33 0.88 -3.01
C LEU A 192 13.13 -0.36 -3.43
N ARG A 193 12.97 -1.49 -2.76
CA ARG A 193 13.74 -2.73 -2.96
C ARG A 193 12.85 -3.94 -3.21
N ILE A 194 11.67 -3.94 -2.61
CA ILE A 194 10.71 -5.05 -2.74
C ILE A 194 9.44 -4.46 -3.33
N ILE A 195 8.95 -5.07 -4.40
CA ILE A 195 7.63 -4.75 -4.94
C ILE A 195 6.79 -6.00 -5.09
N TRP A 196 5.50 -5.84 -4.82
CA TRP A 196 4.46 -6.76 -5.18
C TRP A 196 3.39 -5.96 -5.92
N ILE A 197 3.16 -6.27 -7.20
CA ILE A 197 2.25 -5.50 -8.07
C ILE A 197 1.08 -6.33 -8.59
N GLY A 198 0.63 -7.32 -7.80
CA GLY A 198 -0.46 -8.23 -8.17
C GLY A 198 -0.04 -9.58 -8.76
N ALA A 199 1.26 -9.94 -8.72
CA ALA A 199 1.73 -11.29 -9.04
C ALA A 199 1.59 -12.24 -7.85
N SER A 200 1.80 -13.54 -8.06
CA SER A 200 1.82 -14.54 -6.99
C SER A 200 3.03 -14.45 -6.06
N GLU A 201 4.05 -13.65 -6.42
CA GLU A 201 5.35 -13.62 -5.75
C GLU A 201 5.88 -12.19 -5.58
N ASP A 202 6.73 -12.00 -4.57
CA ASP A 202 7.47 -10.76 -4.34
C ASP A 202 8.62 -10.62 -5.36
N HIS A 203 8.83 -9.41 -5.87
CA HIS A 203 9.92 -9.10 -6.78
C HIS A 203 10.96 -8.18 -6.13
N TYR A 204 12.22 -8.59 -6.21
CA TYR A 204 13.35 -7.82 -5.70
C TYR A 204 13.92 -6.91 -6.80
N LEU A 205 14.03 -5.62 -6.48
CA LEU A 205 14.59 -4.61 -7.36
C LEU A 205 16.07 -4.37 -7.04
N PRO A 206 16.93 -4.18 -8.06
CA PRO A 206 18.31 -3.78 -7.84
C PRO A 206 18.37 -2.39 -7.18
N PRO A 207 19.45 -2.06 -6.46
CA PRO A 207 19.68 -0.72 -5.95
C PRO A 207 19.66 0.30 -7.08
N SER A 208 19.05 1.46 -6.83
CA SER A 208 19.00 2.52 -7.83
C SER A 208 20.36 3.19 -7.99
N LYS A 209 20.87 3.31 -9.23
CA LYS A 209 22.10 4.04 -9.55
C LYS A 209 21.85 5.53 -9.84
N ILE A 210 20.97 6.16 -9.06
CA ILE A 210 20.57 7.58 -9.23
C ILE A 210 21.52 8.49 -8.49
#